data_AF-A0A9E2Y9F6-F1
#
_entry.id   AF-A0A9E2Y9F6-F1
#
_cell.length_a   1.000
_cell.length_b   1.000
_cell.length_c   1.000
_cell.angle_alpha   90.00
_cell.angle_beta   90.00
_cell.angle_gamma   90.00
#
_symmetry.space_group_name_H-M   'P 1'
#
loop_
_entity.id
_entity.type
_entity.pdbx_description
1 polymer ?
#
loop_
_entity_poly.entity_id
_entity_poly.type
_entity_poly.pdbx_seq_one_letter_code
_entity_poly.pdbx_strand_id
1 'polypeptide(L)'
;MNRAPESKGYTPTEVEREVAAAWEQSKAFHAESGDPGKPYSIVIPPPNVTAALHLGHALNNTLQDILIRQHRMMGDNTVWLPGTDHAGIATQTVVEKRVLKEEGKKRTDFPREVFVAKIQAWKDEYEKTITNQLKMMGCSCDWERQAFTMDETRAKAVREAFFRLFKDGLIYRGKRLVNWDPVTQTALADDEVENEEVDGFFYYLRYPLTDGNGYVTVATTRPETMLGDTAVAINPKDPRAASLRGKKVRLPIVGREIPIIEDDYVVMADPGDGSGGDDPKAKFATGFLKVTPAHDPNDYEIGQRHQLPVINVMAADASISDKHGWTDVGEAGFLIGQSREAAREEVIEWFRRHGLLEDVKPYRHSVGHSYRSHVPIEPYLSDQWYCKVTDDRLAGAALRAMSPDQSSAGVSPASSHADENHGQDARATPILPGPLEGRSDGDNKSQARGPILAGPLAGRSDDENGPQAGRLKSEGALTFYPARYAKTFQNWHENIRDWCISRQLWWGHRIPVWSGETKYDLNNSQSGTLEHMASFEAEFKLA
;
A
#
# COMPACT_ATOMS: atom_id res chain seq x y z
N MET A 1 37.24 20.88 -42.90
CA MET A 1 37.16 19.61 -42.16
C MET A 1 36.92 18.49 -43.16
N ASN A 2 37.85 17.54 -43.27
CA ASN A 2 37.65 16.34 -44.09
C ASN A 2 36.55 15.50 -43.42
N ARG A 3 35.37 15.39 -44.04
CA ARG A 3 34.36 14.41 -43.63
C ARG A 3 34.98 13.02 -43.80
N ALA A 4 34.95 12.22 -42.75
CA ALA A 4 35.23 10.79 -42.86
C ALA A 4 34.33 10.18 -43.94
N PRO A 5 34.81 9.21 -44.74
CA PRO A 5 34.00 8.57 -45.76
C PRO A 5 32.75 7.95 -45.11
N GLU A 6 31.56 8.27 -45.66
CA GLU A 6 30.30 7.71 -45.19
C GLU A 6 30.38 6.16 -45.26
N SER A 7 30.15 5.49 -44.13
CA SER A 7 30.13 4.04 -44.08
C SER A 7 28.98 3.50 -44.94
N LYS A 8 29.18 2.34 -45.57
CA LYS A 8 28.12 1.70 -46.40
C LYS A 8 26.91 1.20 -45.60
N GLY A 9 26.97 1.21 -44.27
CA GLY A 9 25.90 0.80 -43.37
C GLY A 9 25.95 1.54 -42.03
N TYR A 10 24.79 1.69 -41.38
CA TYR A 10 24.64 2.29 -40.05
C TYR A 10 24.97 1.24 -38.97
N THR A 11 25.94 1.54 -38.11
CA THR A 11 26.31 0.72 -36.95
C THR A 11 25.93 1.46 -35.68
N PRO A 12 24.76 1.17 -35.06
CA PRO A 12 24.27 1.91 -33.90
C PRO A 12 25.29 1.97 -32.76
N THR A 13 25.92 0.84 -32.45
CA THR A 13 26.87 0.71 -31.32
C THR A 13 28.07 1.67 -31.41
N GLU A 14 28.53 1.98 -32.62
CA GLU A 14 29.66 2.89 -32.84
C GLU A 14 29.20 4.35 -32.70
N VAL A 15 28.09 4.69 -33.37
CA VAL A 15 27.54 6.05 -33.39
C VAL A 15 27.01 6.46 -32.01
N GLU A 16 26.24 5.60 -31.34
CA GLU A 16 25.67 5.87 -30.02
C GLU A 16 26.76 6.12 -28.97
N ARG A 17 27.86 5.37 -29.02
CA ARG A 17 28.98 5.54 -28.09
C ARG A 17 29.66 6.90 -28.28
N GLU A 18 29.95 7.28 -29.51
CA GLU A 18 30.58 8.58 -29.82
C GLU A 18 29.67 9.74 -29.40
N VAL A 19 28.38 9.66 -29.74
CA VAL A 19 27.39 10.69 -29.40
C VAL A 19 27.18 10.80 -27.88
N ALA A 20 27.08 9.68 -27.17
CA ALA A 20 26.93 9.69 -25.71
C ALA A 20 28.15 10.35 -25.02
N ALA A 21 29.37 10.04 -25.48
CA ALA A 21 30.57 10.68 -24.96
C ALA A 21 30.58 12.19 -25.21
N ALA A 22 30.13 12.64 -26.39
CA ALA A 22 30.01 14.06 -26.70
C ALA A 22 28.98 14.78 -25.81
N TRP A 23 27.83 14.16 -25.53
CA TRP A 23 26.83 14.71 -24.61
C TRP A 23 27.36 14.84 -23.19
N GLU A 24 28.08 13.84 -22.69
CA GLU A 24 28.66 13.86 -21.34
C GLU A 24 29.76 14.92 -21.22
N GLN A 25 30.68 15.00 -22.19
CA GLN A 25 31.76 15.97 -22.19
C GLN A 25 31.27 17.42 -22.24
N SER A 26 30.20 17.69 -22.99
CA SER A 26 29.64 19.03 -23.15
C SER A 26 28.63 19.40 -22.06
N LYS A 27 28.27 18.46 -21.16
CA LYS A 27 27.15 18.61 -20.23
C LYS A 27 25.86 19.06 -20.93
N ALA A 28 25.60 18.47 -22.11
CA ALA A 28 24.61 18.95 -23.07
C ALA A 28 23.16 19.12 -22.54
N PHE A 29 22.85 18.50 -21.39
CA PHE A 29 21.50 18.41 -20.84
C PHE A 29 21.34 19.11 -19.49
N HIS A 30 22.42 19.68 -18.95
CA HIS A 30 22.35 20.49 -17.75
C HIS A 30 21.72 21.85 -18.07
N ALA A 31 20.88 22.35 -17.17
CA ALA A 31 20.19 23.63 -17.34
C ALA A 31 20.12 24.37 -16.01
N GLU A 32 20.34 25.67 -15.97
CA GLU A 32 20.28 26.48 -14.75
C GLU A 32 19.02 27.34 -14.68
N SER A 33 18.59 27.71 -13.47
CA SER A 33 17.37 28.50 -13.28
C SER A 33 17.43 29.89 -13.93
N GLY A 34 18.64 30.40 -14.19
CA GLY A 34 18.87 31.67 -14.88
C GLY A 34 18.89 31.58 -16.41
N ASP A 35 18.84 30.37 -16.98
CA ASP A 35 18.89 30.19 -18.43
C ASP A 35 17.58 30.66 -19.10
N PRO A 36 17.66 31.23 -20.32
CA PRO A 36 16.49 31.72 -21.03
C PRO A 36 15.52 30.59 -21.41
N GLY A 37 14.25 30.93 -21.61
CA GLY A 37 13.20 29.99 -21.99
C GLY A 37 12.18 29.76 -20.88
N LYS A 38 11.02 29.19 -21.24
CA LYS A 38 10.00 28.82 -20.24
C LYS A 38 10.47 27.57 -19.49
N PRO A 39 10.39 27.51 -18.16
CA PRO A 39 10.75 26.31 -17.41
C PRO A 39 9.86 25.11 -17.80
N TYR A 40 10.49 23.97 -18.05
CA TYR A 40 9.81 22.70 -18.28
C TYR A 40 10.55 21.58 -17.55
N SER A 41 9.90 20.94 -16.57
CA SER A 41 10.56 19.95 -15.75
C SER A 41 9.81 18.62 -15.72
N ILE A 42 10.56 17.53 -15.81
CA ILE A 42 10.09 16.18 -15.50
C ILE A 42 10.98 15.61 -14.40
N VAL A 43 10.38 14.95 -13.41
CA VAL A 43 11.09 14.15 -12.41
C VAL A 43 10.98 12.70 -12.85
N ILE A 44 12.12 12.02 -13.01
CA ILE A 44 12.08 10.57 -13.28
C ILE A 44 11.39 9.87 -12.11
N PRO A 45 10.46 8.93 -12.33
CA PRO A 45 10.06 7.99 -11.30
C PRO A 45 11.32 7.20 -10.89
N PRO A 46 11.87 7.42 -9.68
CA PRO A 46 13.19 6.93 -9.35
C PRO A 46 13.18 5.40 -9.32
N PRO A 47 14.01 4.71 -10.13
CA PRO A 47 14.02 3.25 -10.11
C PRO A 47 14.51 2.71 -8.76
N ASN A 48 13.87 1.64 -8.29
CA ASN A 48 14.26 0.95 -7.06
C ASN A 48 15.64 0.30 -7.22
N VAL A 49 16.51 0.47 -6.22
CA VAL A 49 17.85 -0.17 -6.16
C VAL A 49 17.78 -1.65 -5.76
N THR A 50 16.92 -2.40 -6.44
CA THR A 50 16.63 -3.83 -6.18
C THR A 50 17.06 -4.74 -7.33
N ALA A 51 17.03 -4.24 -8.56
CA ALA A 51 17.34 -5.01 -9.76
C ALA A 51 17.81 -4.08 -10.90
N ALA A 52 18.33 -4.68 -11.98
CA ALA A 52 18.60 -3.96 -13.23
C ALA A 52 17.28 -3.55 -13.92
N LEU A 53 17.35 -2.53 -14.79
CA LEU A 53 16.20 -2.05 -15.54
C LEU A 53 15.71 -3.09 -16.57
N HIS A 54 14.39 -3.18 -16.71
CA HIS A 54 13.65 -3.99 -17.68
C HIS A 54 12.88 -3.14 -18.71
N LEU A 55 12.26 -3.76 -19.72
CA LEU A 55 11.56 -3.07 -20.82
C LEU A 55 10.48 -2.06 -20.37
N GLY A 56 9.76 -2.32 -19.28
CA GLY A 56 8.84 -1.33 -18.70
C GLY A 56 9.51 0.00 -18.33
N HIS A 57 10.74 -0.04 -17.78
CA HIS A 57 11.52 1.17 -17.53
C HIS A 57 11.93 1.84 -18.83
N ALA A 58 12.24 1.05 -19.87
CA ALA A 58 12.63 1.59 -21.15
C ALA A 58 11.48 2.39 -21.78
N LEU A 59 10.27 1.81 -21.82
CA LEU A 59 9.06 2.48 -22.28
C LEU A 59 8.80 3.79 -21.51
N ASN A 60 8.85 3.74 -20.17
CA ASN A 60 8.60 4.90 -19.32
C ASN A 60 9.58 6.06 -19.60
N ASN A 61 10.88 5.74 -19.70
CA ASN A 61 11.91 6.75 -19.92
C ASN A 61 11.93 7.30 -21.34
N THR A 62 11.65 6.47 -22.35
CA THR A 62 11.55 6.94 -23.74
C THR A 62 10.44 7.99 -23.89
N LEU A 63 9.28 7.80 -23.26
CA LEU A 63 8.19 8.78 -23.30
C LEU A 63 8.58 10.11 -22.67
N GLN A 64 9.26 10.08 -21.52
CA GLN A 64 9.76 11.28 -20.85
C GLN A 64 10.83 12.00 -21.68
N ASP A 65 11.78 11.25 -22.25
CA ASP A 65 12.88 11.78 -23.06
C ASP A 65 12.37 12.48 -24.33
N ILE A 66 11.35 11.91 -24.99
CA ILE A 66 10.70 12.53 -26.15
C ILE A 66 10.16 13.93 -25.78
N LEU A 67 9.45 14.04 -24.66
CA LEU A 67 8.88 15.30 -24.19
C LEU A 67 9.98 16.30 -23.84
N ILE A 68 11.01 15.88 -23.10
CA ILE A 68 12.14 16.73 -22.71
C ILE A 68 12.88 17.25 -23.95
N ARG A 69 13.20 16.38 -24.90
CA ARG A 69 13.89 16.78 -26.13
C ARG A 69 13.04 17.73 -26.96
N GLN A 70 11.74 17.46 -27.09
CA GLN A 70 10.81 18.34 -27.80
C GLN A 70 10.80 19.74 -27.18
N HIS A 71 10.60 19.85 -25.86
CA HIS A 71 10.59 21.14 -25.16
C HIS A 71 11.93 21.86 -25.25
N ARG A 72 13.05 21.14 -25.11
CA ARG A 72 14.39 21.71 -25.27
C ARG A 72 14.59 22.27 -26.67
N MET A 73 14.12 21.57 -27.70
CA MET A 73 14.18 22.03 -29.10
C MET A 73 13.24 23.19 -29.41
N MET A 74 12.16 23.38 -28.63
CA MET A 74 11.29 24.55 -28.71
C MET A 74 11.88 25.80 -28.02
N GLY A 75 13.04 25.67 -27.36
CA GLY A 75 13.71 26.77 -26.64
C GLY A 75 13.26 26.92 -25.19
N ASP A 76 12.57 25.93 -24.62
CA ASP A 76 12.24 25.90 -23.20
C ASP A 76 13.46 25.54 -22.35
N ASN A 77 13.51 26.07 -21.13
CA ASN A 77 14.51 25.73 -20.13
C ASN A 77 14.13 24.40 -19.47
N THR A 78 14.68 23.30 -20.00
CA THR A 78 14.27 21.94 -19.62
C THR A 78 15.13 21.32 -18.53
N VAL A 79 14.50 20.75 -17.51
CA VAL A 79 15.17 19.91 -16.50
C VAL A 79 14.51 18.54 -16.44
N TRP A 80 15.27 17.49 -16.75
CA TRP A 80 14.86 16.11 -16.47
C TRP A 80 15.70 15.57 -15.33
N LEU A 81 15.13 15.53 -14.12
CA LEU A 81 15.85 15.20 -12.90
C LEU A 81 15.99 13.68 -12.74
N PRO A 82 17.20 13.11 -12.82
CA PRO A 82 17.41 11.68 -12.60
C PRO A 82 17.53 11.37 -11.10
N GLY A 83 17.26 10.12 -10.72
CA GLY A 83 17.48 9.65 -9.36
C GLY A 83 17.13 8.18 -9.16
N THR A 84 17.53 7.64 -8.01
CA THR A 84 17.20 6.27 -7.59
C THR A 84 16.51 6.23 -6.24
N ASP A 85 15.69 5.20 -6.03
CA ASP A 85 14.96 4.98 -4.78
C ASP A 85 15.62 3.88 -3.96
N HIS A 86 15.88 4.18 -2.69
CA HIS A 86 16.35 3.24 -1.67
C HIS A 86 15.41 2.04 -1.45
N ALA A 87 14.12 2.16 -1.82
CA ALA A 87 13.10 1.12 -1.79
C ALA A 87 12.90 0.38 -0.43
N GLY A 88 13.42 0.94 0.67
CA GLY A 88 13.30 0.46 2.04
C GLY A 88 13.40 -1.06 2.18
N ILE A 89 12.27 -1.67 2.52
CA ILE A 89 12.09 -3.12 2.69
C ILE A 89 12.47 -3.94 1.44
N ALA A 90 12.36 -3.41 0.22
CA ALA A 90 12.61 -4.18 -1.00
C ALA A 90 14.10 -4.49 -1.10
N THR A 91 14.91 -3.44 -0.97
CA THR A 91 16.36 -3.56 -0.95
C THR A 91 16.82 -4.36 0.26
N GLN A 92 16.23 -4.14 1.45
CA GLN A 92 16.57 -4.93 2.63
C GLN A 92 16.30 -6.44 2.39
N THR A 93 15.13 -6.83 1.91
CA THR A 93 14.79 -8.24 1.65
C THR A 93 15.69 -8.87 0.58
N VAL A 94 16.03 -8.15 -0.49
CA VAL A 94 16.94 -8.66 -1.53
C VAL A 94 18.33 -8.92 -0.95
N VAL A 95 18.84 -7.98 -0.14
CA VAL A 95 20.13 -8.13 0.54
C VAL A 95 20.08 -9.27 1.56
N GLU A 96 19.00 -9.40 2.33
CA GLU A 96 18.80 -10.53 3.26
C GLU A 96 18.84 -11.88 2.54
N LYS A 97 18.11 -12.02 1.43
CA LYS A 97 18.11 -13.25 0.61
C LYS A 97 19.51 -13.58 0.07
N ARG A 98 20.26 -12.55 -0.37
CA ARG A 98 21.63 -12.71 -0.86
C ARG A 98 22.58 -13.15 0.26
N VAL A 99 22.57 -12.46 1.40
CA VAL A 99 23.41 -12.76 2.56
C VAL A 99 23.11 -14.16 3.10
N LEU A 100 21.83 -14.57 3.13
CA LEU A 100 21.47 -15.93 3.51
C LEU A 100 22.04 -16.97 2.53
N LYS A 101 21.99 -16.70 1.23
CA LYS A 101 22.52 -17.60 0.19
C LYS A 101 24.05 -17.69 0.17
N GLU A 102 24.73 -16.56 0.35
CA GLU A 102 26.20 -16.45 0.23
C GLU A 102 26.93 -16.77 1.54
N GLU A 103 26.37 -16.34 2.68
CA GLU A 103 27.01 -16.45 4.00
C GLU A 103 26.28 -17.41 4.95
N GLY A 104 25.07 -17.87 4.63
CA GLY A 104 24.27 -18.73 5.52
C GLY A 104 23.74 -18.02 6.76
N LYS A 105 23.79 -16.68 6.80
CA LYS A 105 23.42 -15.85 7.96
C LYS A 105 22.15 -15.07 7.73
N LYS A 106 21.40 -14.82 8.80
CA LYS A 106 20.22 -13.94 8.84
C LYS A 106 20.63 -12.52 9.21
N ARG A 107 19.77 -11.54 8.90
CA ARG A 107 19.95 -10.12 9.31
C ARG A 107 20.30 -10.00 10.81
N THR A 108 19.60 -10.75 11.64
CA THR A 108 19.73 -10.73 13.10
C THR A 108 21.07 -11.22 13.62
N ASP A 109 21.87 -11.88 12.78
CA ASP A 109 23.20 -12.37 13.13
C ASP A 109 24.26 -11.27 13.01
N PHE A 110 23.88 -10.07 12.55
CA PHE A 110 24.75 -8.91 12.38
C PHE A 110 24.35 -7.77 13.31
N PRO A 111 25.32 -6.97 13.80
CA PRO A 111 25.03 -5.63 14.29
C PRO A 111 24.37 -4.79 13.20
N ARG A 112 23.44 -3.90 13.59
CA ARG A 112 22.65 -3.10 12.64
C ARG A 112 23.53 -2.32 11.67
N GLU A 113 24.57 -1.68 12.17
CA GLU A 113 25.49 -0.84 11.41
C GLU A 113 26.21 -1.64 10.32
N VAL A 114 26.62 -2.86 10.65
CA VAL A 114 27.30 -3.78 9.72
C VAL A 114 26.35 -4.22 8.61
N PHE A 115 25.11 -4.56 8.96
CA PHE A 115 24.12 -4.97 7.97
C PHE A 115 23.70 -3.80 7.06
N VAL A 116 23.50 -2.61 7.63
CA VAL A 116 23.20 -1.39 6.87
C VAL A 116 24.33 -1.05 5.89
N ALA A 117 25.60 -1.24 6.28
CA ALA A 117 26.73 -1.05 5.36
C ALA A 117 26.71 -2.03 4.18
N LYS A 118 26.27 -3.28 4.38
CA LYS A 118 26.08 -4.23 3.27
C LYS A 118 24.97 -3.77 2.31
N ILE A 119 23.89 -3.21 2.85
CA ILE A 119 22.80 -2.64 2.03
C ILE A 119 23.30 -1.42 1.23
N GLN A 120 24.11 -0.55 1.84
CA GLN A 120 24.72 0.58 1.15
C GLN A 120 25.60 0.14 -0.02
N ALA A 121 26.46 -0.87 0.18
CA ALA A 121 27.32 -1.40 -0.89
C ALA A 121 26.49 -1.97 -2.06
N TRP A 122 25.39 -2.66 -1.77
CA TRP A 122 24.44 -3.11 -2.78
C TRP A 122 23.83 -1.94 -3.55
N LYS A 123 23.36 -0.91 -2.84
CA LYS A 123 22.81 0.31 -3.46
C LYS A 123 23.80 0.92 -4.42
N ASP A 124 25.07 1.06 -4.03
CA ASP A 124 26.10 1.71 -4.84
C ASP A 124 26.39 0.93 -6.14
N GLU A 125 26.41 -0.41 -6.07
CA GLU A 125 26.55 -1.29 -7.23
C GLU A 125 25.36 -1.15 -8.21
N TYR A 126 24.13 -1.19 -7.68
CA TYR A 126 22.92 -1.17 -8.50
C TYR A 126 22.59 0.22 -9.06
N GLU A 127 22.82 1.29 -8.30
CA GLU A 127 22.67 2.65 -8.81
C GLU A 127 23.58 2.90 -10.02
N LYS A 128 24.84 2.42 -9.96
CA LYS A 128 25.76 2.51 -11.10
C LYS A 128 25.23 1.75 -12.32
N THR A 129 24.69 0.55 -12.09
CA THR A 129 24.09 -0.26 -13.16
C THR A 129 22.89 0.45 -13.80
N ILE A 130 21.95 0.92 -12.98
CA ILE A 130 20.74 1.65 -13.42
C ILE A 130 21.12 2.90 -14.20
N THR A 131 22.05 3.71 -13.67
CA THR A 131 22.50 4.95 -14.30
C THR A 131 23.15 4.66 -15.66
N ASN A 132 23.99 3.63 -15.75
CA ASN A 132 24.61 3.23 -17.00
C ASN A 132 23.58 2.74 -18.03
N GLN A 133 22.57 1.98 -17.62
CA GLN A 133 21.50 1.55 -18.52
C GLN A 133 20.72 2.75 -19.08
N LEU A 134 20.35 3.73 -18.26
CA LEU A 134 19.67 4.94 -18.73
C LEU A 134 20.55 5.78 -19.68
N LYS A 135 21.85 5.90 -19.39
CA LYS A 135 22.81 6.58 -20.28
C LYS A 135 22.95 5.85 -21.62
N MET A 136 23.08 4.52 -21.61
CA MET A 136 23.15 3.71 -22.84
C MET A 136 21.86 3.79 -23.66
N MET A 137 20.71 3.95 -23.01
CA MET A 137 19.44 4.21 -23.68
C MET A 137 19.36 5.61 -24.32
N GLY A 138 20.34 6.49 -24.07
CA GLY A 138 20.36 7.85 -24.58
C GLY A 138 19.45 8.82 -23.83
N CYS A 139 19.09 8.53 -22.56
CA CYS A 139 18.25 9.44 -21.78
C CYS A 139 18.95 10.81 -21.61
N SER A 140 18.28 11.90 -21.98
CA SER A 140 18.83 13.26 -21.90
C SER A 140 18.63 13.94 -20.54
N CYS A 141 18.90 13.18 -19.46
CA CYS A 141 18.77 13.62 -18.08
C CYS A 141 19.85 14.62 -17.67
N ASP A 142 19.54 15.42 -16.66
CA ASP A 142 20.50 16.27 -15.96
C ASP A 142 21.29 15.45 -14.93
N TRP A 143 22.33 14.78 -15.39
CA TRP A 143 23.16 13.88 -14.56
C TRP A 143 23.90 14.60 -13.43
N GLU A 144 24.10 15.92 -13.50
CA GLU A 144 24.73 16.68 -12.42
C GLU A 144 23.83 16.81 -11.19
N ARG A 145 22.51 16.65 -11.37
CA ARG A 145 21.51 16.73 -10.31
C ARG A 145 21.01 15.36 -9.83
N GLN A 146 21.71 14.28 -10.17
CA GLN A 146 21.31 12.93 -9.79
C GLN A 146 20.98 12.83 -8.30
N ALA A 147 19.77 12.35 -8.03
CA ALA A 147 19.18 12.25 -6.71
C ALA A 147 19.29 10.83 -6.13
N PHE A 148 19.36 10.74 -4.81
CA PHE A 148 19.06 9.50 -4.11
C PHE A 148 18.13 9.79 -2.93
N THR A 149 17.09 8.98 -2.73
CA THR A 149 16.06 9.26 -1.72
C THR A 149 16.62 9.39 -0.30
N MET A 150 17.71 8.69 0.03
CA MET A 150 18.40 8.82 1.33
C MET A 150 19.66 9.70 1.29
N ASP A 151 19.89 10.48 0.23
CA ASP A 151 20.94 11.50 0.25
C ASP A 151 20.68 12.59 1.30
N GLU A 152 21.71 13.37 1.64
CA GLU A 152 21.61 14.37 2.70
C GLU A 152 20.49 15.40 2.47
N THR A 153 20.30 15.82 1.21
CA THR A 153 19.31 16.83 0.82
C THR A 153 17.89 16.28 0.97
N ARG A 154 17.63 15.07 0.45
CA ARG A 154 16.30 14.44 0.55
C ARG A 154 16.00 14.01 1.99
N ALA A 155 17.01 13.52 2.74
CA ALA A 155 16.84 13.23 4.16
C ALA A 155 16.52 14.47 5.01
N LYS A 156 17.03 15.65 4.65
CA LYS A 156 16.60 16.93 5.25
C LYS A 156 15.16 17.27 4.87
N ALA A 157 14.80 17.14 3.59
CA ALA A 157 13.44 17.40 3.11
C ALA A 157 12.39 16.51 3.80
N VAL A 158 12.66 15.22 3.95
CA VAL A 158 11.77 14.26 4.66
C VAL A 158 11.61 14.65 6.12
N ARG A 159 12.70 15.03 6.81
CA ARG A 159 12.63 15.47 8.22
C ARG A 159 11.82 16.76 8.38
N GLU A 160 12.00 17.72 7.47
CA GLU A 160 11.22 18.96 7.46
C GLU A 160 9.73 18.68 7.20
N ALA A 161 9.42 17.83 6.21
CA ALA A 161 8.04 17.44 5.91
C ALA A 161 7.39 16.75 7.12
N PHE A 162 8.10 15.81 7.76
CA PHE A 162 7.64 15.17 9.00
C PHE A 162 7.36 16.21 10.09
N PHE A 163 8.31 17.12 10.34
CA PHE A 163 8.16 18.13 11.39
C PHE A 163 6.96 19.05 11.16
N ARG A 164 6.74 19.52 9.92
CA ARG A 164 5.59 20.37 9.58
C ARG A 164 4.26 19.64 9.82
N LEU A 165 4.13 18.43 9.29
CA LEU A 165 2.91 17.63 9.46
C LEU A 165 2.68 17.26 10.93
N PHE A 166 3.73 16.96 11.69
CA PHE A 166 3.64 16.71 13.12
C PHE A 166 3.21 17.94 13.91
N LYS A 167 3.82 19.10 13.64
CA LYS A 167 3.46 20.39 14.24
C LYS A 167 2.00 20.75 13.96
N ASP A 168 1.49 20.42 12.78
CA ASP A 168 0.12 20.70 12.35
C ASP A 168 -0.92 19.68 12.85
N GLY A 169 -0.51 18.73 13.70
CA GLY A 169 -1.37 17.67 14.25
C GLY A 169 -1.81 16.64 13.22
N LEU A 170 -1.17 16.59 12.06
CA LEU A 170 -1.44 15.64 10.97
C LEU A 170 -0.66 14.34 11.14
N ILE A 171 0.43 14.34 11.90
CA ILE A 171 1.11 13.11 12.32
C ILE A 171 0.77 12.82 13.77
N TYR A 172 0.29 11.60 14.03
CA TYR A 172 -0.02 11.13 15.38
C TYR A 172 0.43 9.69 15.58
N ARG A 173 0.62 9.32 16.84
CA ARG A 173 0.89 7.93 17.24
C ARG A 173 -0.42 7.30 17.69
N GLY A 174 -0.70 6.10 17.21
CA GLY A 174 -1.93 5.39 17.56
C GLY A 174 -1.71 3.88 17.57
N LYS A 175 -2.53 3.19 18.36
CA LYS A 175 -2.62 1.74 18.34
C LYS A 175 -3.78 1.34 17.43
N ARG A 176 -3.47 0.86 16.23
CA ARG A 176 -4.48 0.36 15.29
C ARG A 176 -4.05 -1.01 14.77
N LEU A 177 -5.02 -1.70 14.18
CA LEU A 177 -4.72 -2.84 13.33
C LEU A 177 -3.95 -2.36 12.10
N VAL A 178 -2.81 -2.99 11.85
CA VAL A 178 -2.04 -2.82 10.62
C VAL A 178 -1.99 -4.14 9.86
N ASN A 179 -1.85 -4.05 8.55
CA ASN A 179 -1.47 -5.19 7.74
C ASN A 179 -0.05 -5.58 8.14
N TRP A 180 0.14 -6.72 8.78
CA TRP A 180 1.43 -7.14 9.28
C TRP A 180 1.95 -8.35 8.50
N ASP A 181 3.20 -8.27 8.06
CA ASP A 181 3.90 -9.39 7.47
C ASP A 181 4.61 -10.17 8.58
N PRO A 182 4.17 -11.39 8.93
CA PRO A 182 4.76 -12.15 10.03
C PRO A 182 6.17 -12.68 9.71
N VAL A 183 6.55 -12.77 8.44
CA VAL A 183 7.89 -13.23 8.01
C VAL A 183 8.89 -12.08 8.07
N THR A 184 8.53 -10.92 7.52
CA THR A 184 9.42 -9.75 7.52
C THR A 184 9.28 -8.89 8.78
N GLN A 185 8.29 -9.17 9.63
CA GLN A 185 7.98 -8.52 10.90
C GLN A 185 7.88 -7.01 10.78
N THR A 186 7.06 -6.56 9.85
CA THR A 186 6.82 -5.14 9.58
C THR A 186 5.38 -4.89 9.15
N ALA A 187 4.90 -3.69 9.47
CA ALA A 187 3.66 -3.18 8.91
C ALA A 187 3.79 -2.96 7.39
N LEU A 188 2.70 -3.21 6.67
CA LEU A 188 2.48 -2.96 5.26
C LEU A 188 1.37 -1.91 5.12
N ALA A 189 1.46 -1.05 4.11
CA ALA A 189 0.33 -0.21 3.71
C ALA A 189 -0.68 -1.02 2.87
N ASP A 190 -1.90 -0.49 2.71
CA ASP A 190 -2.97 -1.18 1.96
C ASP A 190 -2.58 -1.45 0.50
N ASP A 191 -1.76 -0.58 -0.11
CA ASP A 191 -1.22 -0.73 -1.47
C ASP A 191 -0.09 -1.78 -1.57
N GLU A 192 0.43 -2.24 -0.43
CA GLU A 192 1.45 -3.30 -0.34
C GLU A 192 0.83 -4.69 -0.11
N VAL A 193 -0.50 -4.80 -0.14
CA VAL A 193 -1.26 -6.05 0.06
C VAL A 193 -1.93 -6.50 -1.24
N GLU A 194 -1.64 -7.71 -1.68
CA GLU A 194 -2.23 -8.35 -2.86
C GLU A 194 -3.27 -9.38 -2.43
N ASN A 195 -4.47 -9.33 -3.00
CA ASN A 195 -5.53 -10.27 -2.64
C ASN A 195 -5.48 -11.52 -3.53
N GLU A 196 -5.44 -12.70 -2.91
CA GLU A 196 -5.43 -14.00 -3.58
C GLU A 196 -6.64 -14.86 -3.15
N GLU A 197 -7.24 -15.57 -4.10
CA GLU A 197 -8.35 -16.50 -3.82
C GLU A 197 -7.82 -17.85 -3.32
N VAL A 198 -8.05 -18.15 -2.04
CA VAL A 198 -7.56 -19.35 -1.35
C VAL A 198 -8.71 -20.28 -0.98
N ASP A 199 -8.50 -21.58 -1.18
CA ASP A 199 -9.41 -22.61 -0.71
C ASP A 199 -9.22 -22.83 0.80
N GLY A 200 -10.30 -22.76 1.56
CA GLY A 200 -10.32 -22.96 3.00
C GLY A 200 -11.65 -23.53 3.48
N PHE A 201 -11.98 -23.27 4.74
CA PHE A 201 -13.20 -23.79 5.36
C PHE A 201 -13.89 -22.72 6.21
N PHE A 202 -15.22 -22.79 6.26
CA PHE A 202 -16.02 -22.19 7.31
C PHE A 202 -16.26 -23.22 8.42
N TYR A 203 -15.93 -22.82 9.65
CA TYR A 203 -16.14 -23.62 10.85
C TYR A 203 -17.31 -23.05 11.65
N TYR A 204 -18.23 -23.93 12.04
CA TYR A 204 -19.42 -23.58 12.83
C TYR A 204 -19.19 -24.03 14.27
N LEU A 205 -18.93 -23.05 15.15
CA LEU A 205 -18.48 -23.28 16.53
C LEU A 205 -19.58 -22.92 17.52
N ARG A 206 -19.91 -23.83 18.44
CA ARG A 206 -20.93 -23.62 19.47
C ARG A 206 -20.34 -22.97 20.71
N TYR A 207 -20.88 -21.82 21.09
CA TYR A 207 -20.49 -21.06 22.29
C TYR A 207 -21.60 -21.21 23.33
N PRO A 208 -21.34 -21.91 24.45
CA PRO A 208 -22.35 -22.11 25.50
C PRO A 208 -22.80 -20.79 26.13
N LEU A 209 -24.10 -20.64 26.37
CA LEU A 209 -24.62 -19.52 27.16
C LEU A 209 -24.24 -19.69 28.63
N THR A 210 -23.90 -18.58 29.31
CA THR A 210 -23.48 -18.63 30.72
C THR A 210 -24.62 -18.99 31.67
N ASP A 211 -25.86 -18.82 31.25
CA ASP A 211 -27.07 -19.18 32.01
C ASP A 211 -27.41 -20.68 31.93
N GLY A 212 -26.64 -21.46 31.17
CA GLY A 212 -26.84 -22.90 30.98
C GLY A 212 -27.96 -23.27 30.00
N ASN A 213 -28.63 -22.28 29.39
CA ASN A 213 -29.79 -22.50 28.51
C ASN A 213 -29.39 -22.72 27.04
N GLY A 214 -28.40 -23.57 26.78
CA GLY A 214 -27.97 -23.94 25.42
C GLY A 214 -26.73 -23.19 24.94
N TYR A 215 -26.66 -22.91 23.64
CA TYR A 215 -25.52 -22.32 22.96
C TYR A 215 -25.94 -21.44 21.78
N VAL A 216 -25.03 -20.58 21.32
CA VAL A 216 -25.11 -19.91 20.01
C VAL A 216 -24.05 -20.49 19.09
N THR A 217 -24.31 -20.54 17.78
CA THR A 217 -23.34 -21.05 16.81
C THR A 217 -22.76 -19.87 16.02
N VAL A 218 -21.45 -19.67 16.09
CA VAL A 218 -20.72 -18.67 15.29
C VAL A 218 -20.07 -19.32 14.08
N ALA A 219 -20.04 -18.62 12.94
CA ALA A 219 -19.32 -19.06 11.75
C ALA A 219 -18.02 -18.25 11.59
N THR A 220 -16.90 -18.94 11.35
CA THR A 220 -15.59 -18.29 11.14
C THR A 220 -14.72 -19.08 10.17
N THR A 221 -13.88 -18.38 9.41
CA THR A 221 -12.77 -18.99 8.63
C THR A 221 -11.47 -19.08 9.44
N ARG A 222 -11.39 -18.38 10.57
CA ARG A 222 -10.20 -18.27 11.42
C ARG A 222 -10.51 -18.70 12.86
N PRO A 223 -10.69 -20.01 13.14
CA PRO A 223 -11.04 -20.47 14.47
C PRO A 223 -9.94 -20.18 15.49
N GLU A 224 -8.66 -20.13 15.12
CA GLU A 224 -7.57 -19.80 16.04
C GLU A 224 -7.70 -18.39 16.66
N THR A 225 -8.34 -17.45 15.96
CA THR A 225 -8.56 -16.09 16.49
C THR A 225 -9.59 -16.04 17.60
N MET A 226 -10.43 -17.09 17.76
CA MET A 226 -11.47 -17.14 18.77
C MET A 226 -10.94 -16.90 20.19
N LEU A 227 -9.68 -17.26 20.46
CA LEU A 227 -9.03 -17.06 21.76
C LEU A 227 -9.06 -15.59 22.21
N GLY A 228 -9.05 -14.66 21.25
CA GLY A 228 -9.10 -13.22 21.46
C GLY A 228 -10.51 -12.62 21.46
N ASP A 229 -11.57 -13.43 21.39
CA ASP A 229 -12.93 -12.91 21.27
C ASP A 229 -13.34 -12.12 22.52
N THR A 230 -14.01 -11.00 22.29
CA THR A 230 -14.49 -10.11 23.34
C THR A 230 -15.99 -9.83 23.27
N ALA A 231 -16.68 -10.28 22.21
CA ALA A 231 -18.13 -10.38 22.14
C ALA A 231 -18.58 -11.39 21.07
N VAL A 232 -19.86 -11.71 21.08
CA VAL A 232 -20.57 -12.28 19.92
C VAL A 232 -21.60 -11.25 19.45
N ALA A 233 -21.59 -10.89 18.18
CA ALA A 233 -22.52 -9.92 17.61
C ALA A 233 -23.68 -10.63 16.89
N ILE A 234 -24.88 -10.08 17.00
CA ILE A 234 -26.10 -10.46 16.28
C ILE A 234 -26.70 -9.23 15.58
N ASN A 235 -27.33 -9.41 14.42
CA ASN A 235 -28.04 -8.31 13.78
C ASN A 235 -29.25 -7.89 14.64
N PRO A 236 -29.48 -6.58 14.91
CA PRO A 236 -30.64 -6.12 15.68
C PRO A 236 -32.00 -6.53 15.08
N LYS A 237 -32.04 -6.81 13.77
CA LYS A 237 -33.25 -7.25 13.04
C LYS A 237 -33.49 -8.76 13.13
N ASP A 238 -32.54 -9.53 13.66
CA ASP A 238 -32.70 -10.98 13.82
C ASP A 238 -33.78 -11.27 14.89
N PRO A 239 -34.78 -12.11 14.61
CA PRO A 239 -35.85 -12.43 15.57
C PRO A 239 -35.35 -12.96 16.92
N ARG A 240 -34.15 -13.56 16.96
CA ARG A 240 -33.53 -14.10 18.17
C ARG A 240 -32.90 -13.01 19.05
N ALA A 241 -32.57 -11.84 18.48
CA ALA A 241 -31.82 -10.77 19.17
C ALA A 241 -32.49 -10.33 20.48
N ALA A 242 -33.81 -10.09 20.45
CA ALA A 242 -34.56 -9.63 21.63
C ALA A 242 -34.44 -10.58 22.84
N SER A 243 -34.39 -11.90 22.59
CA SER A 243 -34.27 -12.92 23.65
C SER A 243 -32.85 -13.10 24.19
N LEU A 244 -31.84 -12.64 23.44
CA LEU A 244 -30.42 -12.76 23.76
C LEU A 244 -29.81 -11.45 24.28
N ARG A 245 -30.56 -10.35 24.25
CA ARG A 245 -30.12 -9.05 24.77
C ARG A 245 -29.71 -9.16 26.23
N GLY A 246 -28.49 -8.71 26.52
CA GLY A 246 -27.90 -8.74 27.86
C GLY A 246 -27.40 -10.11 28.33
N LYS A 247 -27.56 -11.17 27.52
CA LYS A 247 -26.96 -12.47 27.80
C LYS A 247 -25.47 -12.48 27.47
N LYS A 248 -24.77 -13.46 28.05
CA LYS A 248 -23.36 -13.71 27.81
C LYS A 248 -23.14 -15.16 27.36
N VAL A 249 -22.04 -15.38 26.67
CA VAL A 249 -21.54 -16.71 26.34
C VAL A 249 -20.21 -16.94 27.04
N ARG A 250 -19.94 -18.21 27.36
CA ARG A 250 -18.64 -18.64 27.83
C ARG A 250 -17.79 -19.00 26.62
N LEU A 251 -16.70 -18.28 26.43
CA LEU A 251 -15.74 -18.50 25.37
C LEU A 251 -15.09 -19.88 25.56
N PRO A 252 -15.27 -20.85 24.63
CA PRO A 252 -14.66 -22.17 24.77
C PRO A 252 -13.13 -22.11 24.85
N ILE A 253 -12.48 -23.08 25.49
CA ILE A 253 -11.02 -23.13 25.78
C ILE A 253 -10.55 -22.06 26.79
N VAL A 254 -10.85 -20.78 26.55
CA VAL A 254 -10.39 -19.66 27.38
C VAL A 254 -11.21 -19.53 28.67
N GLY A 255 -12.52 -19.79 28.60
CA GLY A 255 -13.43 -19.70 29.74
C GLY A 255 -13.92 -18.28 30.07
N ARG A 256 -13.48 -17.25 29.34
CA ARG A 256 -13.90 -15.85 29.45
C ARG A 256 -15.41 -15.72 29.21
N GLU A 257 -16.11 -14.91 30.01
CA GLU A 257 -17.50 -14.55 29.73
C GLU A 257 -17.56 -13.30 28.85
N ILE A 258 -18.13 -13.43 27.65
CA ILE A 258 -18.23 -12.34 26.68
C ILE A 258 -19.70 -12.01 26.38
N PRO A 259 -20.06 -10.73 26.22
CA PRO A 259 -21.44 -10.31 25.95
C PRO A 259 -21.90 -10.71 24.54
N ILE A 260 -23.22 -10.91 24.41
CA ILE A 260 -23.89 -10.87 23.12
C ILE A 260 -24.31 -9.42 22.86
N ILE A 261 -23.83 -8.83 21.76
CA ILE A 261 -24.10 -7.44 21.36
C ILE A 261 -24.90 -7.38 20.07
N GLU A 262 -25.59 -6.26 19.83
CA GLU A 262 -26.36 -6.04 18.62
C GLU A 262 -25.62 -5.06 17.70
N ASP A 263 -25.30 -5.48 16.47
CA ASP A 263 -24.59 -4.65 15.48
C ASP A 263 -25.12 -4.93 14.07
N ASP A 264 -25.40 -3.87 13.30
CA ASP A 264 -26.01 -3.95 11.98
C ASP A 264 -25.05 -4.43 10.88
N TYR A 265 -23.75 -4.47 11.17
CA TYR A 265 -22.74 -5.11 10.32
C TYR A 265 -22.96 -6.63 10.18
N VAL A 266 -23.59 -7.27 11.17
CA VAL A 266 -23.76 -8.73 11.18
C VAL A 266 -24.72 -9.15 10.07
N VAL A 267 -24.24 -9.99 9.16
CA VAL A 267 -25.06 -10.57 8.10
C VAL A 267 -26.05 -11.57 8.71
N MET A 268 -27.34 -11.41 8.41
CA MET A 268 -28.37 -12.35 8.84
C MET A 268 -28.21 -13.67 8.08
N ALA A 269 -28.55 -14.79 8.75
CA ALA A 269 -28.62 -16.08 8.07
C ALA A 269 -29.69 -16.03 6.96
N ASP A 270 -29.38 -16.63 5.81
CA ASP A 270 -30.39 -16.82 4.76
C ASP A 270 -31.49 -17.77 5.30
N PRO A 271 -32.76 -17.33 5.39
CA PRO A 271 -33.88 -18.17 5.81
C PRO A 271 -34.19 -19.31 4.82
N GLY A 272 -33.59 -19.30 3.62
CA GLY A 272 -33.75 -20.36 2.61
C GLY A 272 -35.08 -20.32 1.85
N ASP A 273 -35.88 -19.29 2.06
CA ASP A 273 -37.17 -19.04 1.39
C ASP A 273 -37.07 -18.06 0.20
N GLY A 274 -35.84 -17.60 -0.12
CA GLY A 274 -35.57 -16.62 -1.17
C GLY A 274 -35.77 -15.16 -0.74
N SER A 275 -36.03 -14.89 0.54
CA SER A 275 -36.13 -13.52 1.10
C SER A 275 -34.80 -12.97 1.64
N GLY A 276 -33.78 -13.82 1.81
CA GLY A 276 -32.40 -13.40 2.01
C GLY A 276 -31.89 -12.76 0.73
N GLY A 277 -31.55 -11.46 0.77
CA GLY A 277 -31.07 -10.73 -0.41
C GLY A 277 -29.84 -11.39 -1.07
N ASP A 278 -29.37 -10.81 -2.17
CA ASP A 278 -28.27 -11.34 -3.00
C ASP A 278 -26.89 -11.44 -2.32
N ASP A 279 -26.76 -11.27 -1.00
CA ASP A 279 -25.49 -11.39 -0.29
C ASP A 279 -25.00 -12.85 -0.28
N PRO A 280 -23.93 -13.18 -1.02
CA PRO A 280 -23.41 -14.54 -1.09
C PRO A 280 -22.94 -15.08 0.26
N LYS A 281 -22.63 -14.20 1.23
CA LYS A 281 -22.19 -14.57 2.58
C LYS A 281 -23.34 -15.01 3.49
N ALA A 282 -24.58 -14.59 3.22
CA ALA A 282 -25.76 -14.96 4.02
C ALA A 282 -25.99 -16.49 4.07
N LYS A 283 -25.59 -17.21 3.02
CA LYS A 283 -25.65 -18.69 2.94
C LYS A 283 -24.71 -19.41 3.92
N PHE A 284 -23.68 -18.72 4.40
CA PHE A 284 -22.71 -19.25 5.37
C PHE A 284 -22.88 -18.62 6.76
N ALA A 285 -23.71 -17.58 6.87
CA ALA A 285 -23.96 -16.89 8.13
C ALA A 285 -24.92 -17.70 9.02
N THR A 286 -24.63 -17.71 10.31
CA THR A 286 -25.55 -18.23 11.34
C THR A 286 -26.46 -17.14 11.92
N GLY A 287 -26.24 -15.89 11.51
CA GLY A 287 -26.75 -14.67 12.16
C GLY A 287 -25.95 -14.26 13.39
N PHE A 288 -24.92 -15.01 13.78
CA PHE A 288 -23.98 -14.65 14.84
C PHE A 288 -22.55 -14.55 14.30
N LEU A 289 -21.88 -13.48 14.67
CA LEU A 289 -20.49 -13.19 14.32
C LEU A 289 -19.64 -13.19 15.59
N LYS A 290 -18.54 -13.94 15.61
CA LYS A 290 -17.53 -13.76 16.67
C LYS A 290 -16.85 -12.39 16.48
N VAL A 291 -16.59 -11.66 17.56
CA VAL A 291 -15.94 -10.35 17.49
C VAL A 291 -14.57 -10.45 18.15
N THR A 292 -13.52 -10.36 17.33
CA THR A 292 -12.11 -10.45 17.75
C THR A 292 -11.34 -9.17 17.41
N PRO A 293 -11.51 -8.05 18.17
CA PRO A 293 -11.03 -6.73 17.75
C PRO A 293 -9.52 -6.62 17.46
N ALA A 294 -8.69 -7.49 18.02
CA ALA A 294 -7.24 -7.42 17.81
C ALA A 294 -6.74 -8.15 16.54
N HIS A 295 -7.63 -8.82 15.79
CA HIS A 295 -7.25 -9.73 14.70
C HIS A 295 -8.11 -9.61 13.42
N ASP A 296 -9.08 -8.71 13.37
CA ASP A 296 -9.84 -8.38 12.16
C ASP A 296 -10.23 -6.90 12.12
N PRO A 297 -10.03 -6.17 10.99
CA PRO A 297 -10.36 -4.75 10.89
C PRO A 297 -11.83 -4.41 11.15
N ASN A 298 -12.77 -5.26 10.71
CA ASN A 298 -14.20 -5.01 10.91
C ASN A 298 -14.59 -5.30 12.36
N ASP A 299 -14.05 -6.37 12.95
CA ASP A 299 -14.23 -6.66 14.37
C ASP A 299 -13.64 -5.55 15.25
N TYR A 300 -12.56 -4.91 14.82
CA TYR A 300 -11.98 -3.74 15.50
C TYR A 300 -12.94 -2.55 15.48
N GLU A 301 -13.58 -2.27 14.35
CA GLU A 301 -14.59 -1.21 14.25
C GLU A 301 -15.82 -1.51 15.12
N ILE A 302 -16.32 -2.75 15.11
CA ILE A 302 -17.39 -3.20 16.03
C ILE A 302 -16.93 -3.00 17.49
N GLY A 303 -15.71 -3.43 17.80
CA GLY A 303 -15.11 -3.27 19.12
C GLY A 303 -15.05 -1.80 19.56
N GLN A 304 -14.74 -0.88 18.65
CA GLN A 304 -14.76 0.55 18.95
C GLN A 304 -16.18 1.08 19.18
N ARG A 305 -17.16 0.71 18.34
CA ARG A 305 -18.57 1.12 18.48
C ARG A 305 -19.15 0.70 19.83
N HIS A 306 -18.82 -0.51 20.28
CA HIS A 306 -19.35 -1.12 21.51
C HIS A 306 -18.41 -1.06 22.72
N GLN A 307 -17.26 -0.37 22.59
CA GLN A 307 -16.26 -0.20 23.66
C GLN A 307 -15.75 -1.54 24.23
N LEU A 308 -15.53 -2.52 23.35
CA LEU A 308 -15.04 -3.84 23.73
C LEU A 308 -13.53 -3.84 24.01
N PRO A 309 -13.04 -4.71 24.90
CA PRO A 309 -11.62 -4.95 25.07
C PRO A 309 -10.96 -5.42 23.77
N VAL A 310 -9.69 -5.04 23.58
CA VAL A 310 -8.88 -5.46 22.43
C VAL A 310 -7.76 -6.37 22.95
N ILE A 311 -7.89 -7.68 22.75
CA ILE A 311 -6.99 -8.69 23.30
C ILE A 311 -6.18 -9.32 22.17
N ASN A 312 -4.88 -9.04 22.12
CA ASN A 312 -3.97 -9.65 21.16
C ASN A 312 -3.50 -11.02 21.67
N VAL A 313 -3.77 -12.09 20.91
CA VAL A 313 -3.39 -13.47 21.23
C VAL A 313 -2.25 -13.99 20.36
N MET A 314 -1.66 -13.15 19.50
CA MET A 314 -0.56 -13.53 18.62
C MET A 314 0.68 -12.66 18.84
N ALA A 315 1.85 -13.25 18.62
CA ALA A 315 3.11 -12.55 18.51
C ALA A 315 3.34 -12.00 17.10
N ALA A 316 4.40 -11.20 16.94
CA ALA A 316 4.77 -10.58 15.66
C ALA A 316 5.13 -11.60 14.56
N ASP A 317 5.41 -12.86 14.88
CA ASP A 317 5.61 -13.95 13.91
C ASP A 317 4.33 -14.76 13.66
N ALA A 318 3.18 -14.26 14.13
CA ALA A 318 1.87 -14.91 14.10
C ALA A 318 1.79 -16.24 14.87
N SER A 319 2.73 -16.53 15.78
CA SER A 319 2.56 -17.60 16.76
C SER A 319 1.61 -17.18 17.88
N ILE A 320 0.90 -18.14 18.50
CA ILE A 320 0.03 -17.86 19.65
C ILE A 320 0.88 -17.44 20.85
N SER A 321 0.54 -16.32 21.50
CA SER A 321 1.32 -15.76 22.60
C SER A 321 0.48 -15.01 23.62
N ASP A 322 0.81 -15.21 24.89
CA ASP A 322 0.27 -14.50 26.05
C ASP A 322 1.05 -13.22 26.42
N LYS A 323 2.21 -13.01 25.80
CA LYS A 323 3.14 -11.92 26.16
C LYS A 323 2.71 -10.53 25.68
N HIS A 324 1.60 -10.43 24.96
CA HIS A 324 1.15 -9.20 24.31
C HIS A 324 -0.17 -8.63 24.88
N GLY A 325 -0.45 -8.95 26.15
CA GLY A 325 -1.59 -8.40 26.88
C GLY A 325 -2.76 -9.38 27.04
N TRP A 326 -2.60 -10.65 26.66
CA TRP A 326 -3.56 -11.70 26.94
C TRP A 326 -3.27 -12.33 28.30
N THR A 327 -4.02 -11.93 29.32
CA THR A 327 -3.77 -12.31 30.72
C THR A 327 -4.60 -13.48 31.22
N ASP A 328 -5.71 -13.78 30.54
CA ASP A 328 -6.68 -14.81 30.91
C ASP A 328 -6.61 -15.98 29.93
N VAL A 329 -5.45 -16.64 29.86
CA VAL A 329 -5.20 -17.73 28.92
C VAL A 329 -6.14 -18.93 29.13
N GLY A 330 -6.58 -19.17 30.37
CA GLY A 330 -7.47 -20.28 30.69
C GLY A 330 -6.83 -21.64 30.36
N GLU A 331 -7.58 -22.54 29.73
CA GLU A 331 -7.07 -23.85 29.29
C GLU A 331 -6.30 -23.75 27.97
N ALA A 332 -6.20 -22.58 27.35
CA ALA A 332 -5.52 -22.41 26.05
C ALA A 332 -3.99 -22.50 26.13
N GLY A 333 -3.42 -22.77 27.32
CA GLY A 333 -1.98 -22.82 27.54
C GLY A 333 -1.23 -23.81 26.63
N PHE A 334 -1.90 -24.87 26.18
CA PHE A 334 -1.31 -25.86 25.27
C PHE A 334 -1.06 -25.30 23.85
N LEU A 335 -1.74 -24.20 23.47
CA LEU A 335 -1.60 -23.56 22.16
C LEU A 335 -0.43 -22.55 22.10
N ILE A 336 0.07 -22.09 23.26
CA ILE A 336 1.12 -21.06 23.31
C ILE A 336 2.39 -21.54 22.59
N GLY A 337 2.92 -20.70 21.71
CA GLY A 337 4.14 -20.95 20.93
C GLY A 337 3.90 -21.70 19.62
N GLN A 338 2.69 -22.18 19.36
CA GLN A 338 2.35 -22.78 18.07
C GLN A 338 2.13 -21.73 16.98
N SER A 339 2.36 -22.07 15.71
CA SER A 339 1.94 -21.21 14.61
C SER A 339 0.42 -21.11 14.55
N ARG A 340 -0.12 -20.03 13.96
CA ARG A 340 -1.57 -19.86 13.79
C ARG A 340 -2.22 -21.02 13.02
N GLU A 341 -1.51 -21.64 12.07
CA GLU A 341 -2.01 -22.79 11.31
C GLU A 341 -2.09 -24.06 12.17
N ALA A 342 -1.06 -24.33 12.98
CA ALA A 342 -1.09 -25.48 13.91
C ALA A 342 -2.15 -25.27 15.00
N ALA A 343 -2.23 -24.06 15.56
CA ALA A 343 -3.25 -23.70 16.54
C ALA A 343 -4.67 -23.83 15.98
N ARG A 344 -4.88 -23.49 14.70
CA ARG A 344 -6.16 -23.68 14.01
C ARG A 344 -6.58 -25.15 14.02
N GLU A 345 -5.69 -26.06 13.65
CA GLU A 345 -5.98 -27.50 13.66
C GLU A 345 -6.29 -28.01 15.07
N GLU A 346 -5.51 -27.60 16.06
CA GLU A 346 -5.71 -28.02 17.45
C GLU A 346 -6.99 -27.47 18.07
N VAL A 347 -7.35 -26.22 17.79
CA VAL A 347 -8.63 -25.63 18.23
C VAL A 347 -9.79 -26.44 17.67
N ILE A 348 -9.77 -26.77 16.37
CA ILE A 348 -10.84 -27.56 15.75
C ILE A 348 -10.92 -28.96 16.35
N GLU A 349 -9.79 -29.62 16.60
CA GLU A 349 -9.76 -30.93 17.24
C GLU A 349 -10.23 -30.88 18.70
N TRP A 350 -9.93 -29.79 19.42
CA TRP A 350 -10.48 -29.56 20.76
C TRP A 350 -12.01 -29.40 20.72
N PHE A 351 -12.54 -28.59 19.81
CA PHE A 351 -14.00 -28.40 19.65
C PHE A 351 -14.70 -29.71 19.27
N ARG A 352 -14.08 -30.53 18.41
CA ARG A 352 -14.58 -31.86 18.04
C ARG A 352 -14.65 -32.79 19.26
N ARG A 353 -13.58 -32.88 20.05
CA ARG A 353 -13.53 -33.72 21.26
C ARG A 353 -14.56 -33.33 22.32
N HIS A 354 -14.93 -32.05 22.39
CA HIS A 354 -15.91 -31.52 23.34
C HIS A 354 -17.34 -31.46 22.77
N GLY A 355 -17.58 -31.93 21.53
CA GLY A 355 -18.91 -31.92 20.91
C GLY A 355 -19.46 -30.52 20.59
N LEU A 356 -18.58 -29.52 20.48
CA LEU A 356 -18.92 -28.12 20.22
C LEU A 356 -18.69 -27.70 18.76
N LEU A 357 -18.09 -28.56 17.94
CA LEU A 357 -18.01 -28.36 16.49
C LEU A 357 -19.31 -28.80 15.84
N GLU A 358 -20.06 -27.86 15.26
CA GLU A 358 -21.35 -28.15 14.62
C GLU A 358 -21.19 -28.65 13.19
N ASP A 359 -20.40 -27.95 12.38
CA ASP A 359 -20.21 -28.27 10.96
C ASP A 359 -18.90 -27.66 10.44
N VAL A 360 -18.41 -28.16 9.31
CA VAL A 360 -17.25 -27.64 8.56
C VAL A 360 -17.58 -27.68 7.07
N LYS A 361 -17.64 -26.50 6.44
CA LYS A 361 -17.98 -26.39 5.02
C LYS A 361 -16.80 -25.83 4.21
N PRO A 362 -16.46 -26.41 3.04
CA PRO A 362 -15.49 -25.82 2.14
C PRO A 362 -15.91 -24.39 1.75
N TYR A 363 -14.95 -23.48 1.72
CA TYR A 363 -15.18 -22.09 1.36
C TYR A 363 -13.95 -21.50 0.69
N ARG A 364 -14.17 -20.84 -0.45
CA ARG A 364 -13.13 -20.13 -1.17
C ARG A 364 -13.26 -18.64 -0.91
N HIS A 365 -12.17 -18.00 -0.52
CA HIS A 365 -12.19 -16.59 -0.16
C HIS A 365 -10.91 -15.86 -0.50
N SER A 366 -11.06 -14.55 -0.64
CA SER A 366 -9.97 -13.62 -0.86
C SER A 366 -9.19 -13.38 0.44
N VAL A 367 -7.88 -13.59 0.39
CA VAL A 367 -6.94 -13.39 1.50
C VAL A 367 -5.84 -12.43 1.05
N GLY A 368 -5.57 -11.41 1.87
CA GLY A 368 -4.47 -10.48 1.64
C GLY A 368 -3.11 -11.15 1.88
N HIS A 369 -2.20 -10.99 0.93
CA HIS A 369 -0.84 -11.46 0.97
C HIS A 369 0.12 -10.27 0.84
N SER A 370 1.26 -10.37 1.50
CA SER A 370 2.35 -9.41 1.30
C SER A 370 2.83 -9.49 -0.14
N TYR A 371 2.87 -8.38 -0.87
CA TYR A 371 3.35 -8.37 -2.26
C TYR A 371 4.82 -8.84 -2.40
N ARG A 372 5.56 -8.89 -1.28
CA ARG A 372 7.00 -9.18 -1.24
C ARG A 372 7.31 -10.59 -0.76
N SER A 373 6.76 -10.96 0.39
CA SER A 373 7.01 -12.28 1.00
C SER A 373 6.01 -13.33 0.51
N HIS A 374 4.91 -12.89 -0.10
CA HIS A 374 3.81 -13.72 -0.59
C HIS A 374 3.19 -14.60 0.50
N VAL A 375 3.36 -14.24 1.78
CA VAL A 375 2.64 -14.89 2.88
C VAL A 375 1.36 -14.14 3.22
N PRO A 376 0.33 -14.85 3.73
CA PRO A 376 -0.89 -14.19 4.18
C PRO A 376 -0.58 -13.22 5.33
N ILE A 377 -1.07 -11.98 5.20
CA ILE A 377 -0.87 -10.96 6.24
C ILE A 377 -1.62 -11.33 7.52
N GLU A 378 -1.23 -10.72 8.63
CA GLU A 378 -1.97 -10.76 9.88
C GLU A 378 -2.47 -9.34 10.21
N PRO A 379 -3.76 -9.12 10.49
CA PRO A 379 -4.18 -7.92 11.17
C PRO A 379 -3.56 -7.92 12.58
N TYR A 380 -2.60 -7.04 12.81
CA TYR A 380 -1.84 -7.02 14.05
C TYR A 380 -1.99 -5.68 14.76
N LEU A 381 -2.28 -5.72 16.05
CA LEU A 381 -2.43 -4.52 16.85
C LEU A 381 -1.06 -3.93 17.18
N SER A 382 -0.71 -2.81 16.54
CA SER A 382 0.61 -2.22 16.64
C SER A 382 0.57 -0.72 16.93
N ASP A 383 1.48 -0.26 17.80
CA ASP A 383 1.72 1.17 18.02
C ASP A 383 2.56 1.72 16.87
N GLN A 384 1.92 2.48 15.99
CA GLN A 384 2.54 3.00 14.79
C GLN A 384 2.28 4.51 14.68
N TRP A 385 3.07 5.15 13.81
CA TRP A 385 2.90 6.52 13.40
C TRP A 385 2.03 6.58 12.15
N TYR A 386 1.04 7.46 12.18
CA TYR A 386 0.10 7.66 11.09
C TYR A 386 0.15 9.10 10.61
N CYS A 387 -0.03 9.29 9.31
CA CYS A 387 -0.36 10.56 8.70
C CYS A 387 -1.87 10.59 8.45
N LYS A 388 -2.55 11.62 8.98
CA LYS A 388 -3.98 11.85 8.82
C LYS A 388 -4.30 12.36 7.40
N VAL A 389 -4.01 11.54 6.40
CA VAL A 389 -4.21 11.89 4.97
C VAL A 389 -5.69 12.14 4.64
N THR A 390 -6.61 11.65 5.48
CA THR A 390 -8.05 11.94 5.42
C THR A 390 -8.41 13.39 5.76
N ASP A 391 -7.51 14.13 6.40
CA ASP A 391 -7.72 15.55 6.72
C ASP A 391 -7.87 16.36 5.42
N ASP A 392 -8.83 17.29 5.40
CA ASP A 392 -9.12 18.11 4.22
C ASP A 392 -7.89 18.92 3.75
N ARG A 393 -6.98 19.25 4.67
CA ARG A 393 -5.70 19.92 4.34
C ARG A 393 -4.80 19.07 3.44
N LEU A 394 -5.02 17.75 3.36
CA LEU A 394 -4.27 16.81 2.53
C LEU A 394 -5.13 16.26 1.39
N ALA A 395 -6.05 15.32 1.66
CA ALA A 395 -6.87 14.72 0.60
C ALA A 395 -7.75 15.74 -0.12
N GLY A 396 -8.39 16.63 0.62
CA GLY A 396 -9.19 17.71 0.05
C GLY A 396 -8.36 18.66 -0.80
N ALA A 397 -7.15 19.01 -0.36
CA ALA A 397 -6.22 19.84 -1.12
C ALA A 397 -5.77 19.16 -2.44
N ALA A 398 -5.52 17.85 -2.41
CA ALA A 398 -5.18 17.08 -3.61
C ALA A 398 -6.33 17.05 -4.62
N LEU A 399 -7.57 16.87 -4.16
CA LEU A 399 -8.76 16.91 -5.01
C LEU A 399 -8.99 18.31 -5.60
N ARG A 400 -8.80 19.37 -4.82
CA ARG A 400 -8.92 20.76 -5.28
C ARG A 400 -7.83 21.18 -6.27
N ALA A 401 -6.70 20.47 -6.32
CA ALA A 401 -5.64 20.73 -7.28
C ALA A 401 -5.99 20.22 -8.69
N MET A 402 -6.98 19.33 -8.83
CA MET A 402 -7.39 18.79 -10.14
C MET A 402 -7.94 19.88 -11.06
N SER A 403 -7.68 19.73 -12.36
CA SER A 403 -8.27 20.59 -13.38
C SER A 403 -9.80 20.54 -13.32
N PRO A 404 -10.51 21.69 -13.34
CA PRO A 404 -11.96 21.72 -13.16
C PRO A 404 -12.73 20.84 -14.15
N ASP A 405 -12.24 20.71 -15.39
CA ASP A 405 -12.83 19.87 -16.44
C ASP A 405 -12.61 18.36 -16.23
N GLN A 406 -11.71 17.99 -15.33
CA GLN A 406 -11.43 16.61 -14.91
C GLN A 406 -11.88 16.31 -13.48
N SER A 407 -12.35 17.31 -12.75
CA SER A 407 -12.95 17.16 -11.42
C SER A 407 -14.47 16.97 -11.57
N SER A 408 -15.08 16.11 -10.75
CA SER A 408 -16.55 15.97 -10.73
C SER A 408 -17.25 17.07 -9.91
N ALA A 409 -16.57 18.18 -9.60
CA ALA A 409 -17.05 19.22 -8.71
C ALA A 409 -18.21 20.03 -9.31
N GLY A 410 -19.43 19.49 -9.15
CA GLY A 410 -20.70 20.12 -9.50
C GLY A 410 -21.95 19.46 -8.89
N VAL A 411 -21.82 18.47 -7.99
CA VAL A 411 -22.97 17.88 -7.29
C VAL A 411 -22.69 17.81 -5.80
N SER A 412 -23.38 18.64 -5.02
CA SER A 412 -23.43 18.53 -3.55
C SER A 412 -23.99 17.17 -3.13
N PRO A 413 -23.62 16.63 -1.95
CA PRO A 413 -24.21 15.41 -1.43
C PRO A 413 -25.62 15.72 -0.90
N ALA A 414 -26.59 15.77 -1.80
CA ALA A 414 -28.01 15.75 -1.45
C ALA A 414 -28.57 14.39 -1.86
N SER A 415 -28.81 13.55 -0.84
CA SER A 415 -29.79 12.47 -0.79
C SER A 415 -30.41 12.02 -2.12
N SER A 416 -30.06 10.82 -2.58
CA SER A 416 -31.03 9.96 -3.26
C SER A 416 -30.63 8.49 -3.12
N HIS A 417 -31.29 7.82 -2.18
CA HIS A 417 -31.71 6.45 -2.43
C HIS A 417 -32.54 6.44 -3.72
N ALA A 418 -32.09 5.70 -4.71
CA ALA A 418 -32.95 4.98 -5.65
C ALA A 418 -32.09 3.97 -6.41
N ASP A 419 -32.58 2.74 -6.41
CA ASP A 419 -32.11 1.59 -7.16
C ASP A 419 -31.68 1.94 -8.59
N GLU A 420 -30.58 1.32 -9.04
CA GLU A 420 -30.62 0.57 -10.29
C GLU A 420 -29.51 -0.47 -10.32
N ASN A 421 -29.96 -1.70 -10.14
CA ASN A 421 -29.22 -2.95 -10.19
C ASN A 421 -29.05 -3.35 -11.66
N HIS A 422 -27.86 -3.23 -12.23
CA HIS A 422 -27.46 -4.00 -13.41
C HIS A 422 -25.98 -4.39 -13.31
N GLY A 423 -25.77 -5.69 -13.04
CA GLY A 423 -24.46 -6.30 -13.03
C GLY A 423 -23.80 -6.27 -14.40
N GLN A 424 -22.48 -6.12 -14.39
CA GLN A 424 -21.61 -6.65 -15.43
C GLN A 424 -20.22 -6.89 -14.84
N ASP A 425 -19.90 -8.18 -14.70
CA ASP A 425 -18.56 -8.72 -14.59
C ASP A 425 -17.61 -8.02 -15.58
N ALA A 426 -16.54 -7.42 -15.08
CA ALA A 426 -15.40 -7.01 -15.88
C ALA A 426 -14.16 -7.84 -15.49
N ARG A 427 -14.22 -9.15 -15.74
CA ARG A 427 -13.01 -9.96 -15.96
C ARG A 427 -12.42 -9.56 -17.31
N ALA A 428 -11.41 -8.70 -17.30
CA ALA A 428 -10.56 -8.47 -18.47
C ALA A 428 -9.31 -9.36 -18.37
N THR A 429 -9.46 -10.62 -18.79
CA THR A 429 -8.32 -11.47 -19.14
C THR A 429 -7.72 -10.93 -20.45
N PRO A 430 -6.40 -10.67 -20.56
CA PRO A 430 -5.81 -10.27 -21.83
C PRO A 430 -5.81 -11.47 -22.80
N ILE A 431 -6.60 -11.39 -23.86
CA ILE A 431 -6.46 -12.29 -25.01
C ILE A 431 -5.20 -11.85 -25.77
N LEU A 432 -4.14 -12.65 -25.69
CA LEU A 432 -2.97 -12.51 -26.55
C LEU A 432 -3.37 -12.81 -28.01
N PRO A 433 -2.97 -12.00 -29.01
CA PRO A 433 -3.12 -12.39 -30.40
C PRO A 433 -2.12 -13.50 -30.73
N GLY A 434 -2.62 -14.61 -31.29
CA GLY A 434 -1.81 -15.71 -31.79
C GLY A 434 -0.95 -15.31 -33.01
N PRO A 435 0.06 -16.12 -33.35
CA PRO A 435 1.02 -15.79 -34.40
C PRO A 435 0.36 -15.86 -35.79
N LEU A 436 0.55 -14.80 -36.58
CA LEU A 436 0.28 -14.81 -38.01
C LEU A 436 1.51 -15.36 -38.74
N GLU A 437 1.47 -16.62 -39.12
CA GLU A 437 2.38 -17.20 -40.11
C GLU A 437 1.80 -17.11 -41.52
N GLY A 438 2.59 -16.53 -42.43
CA GLY A 438 2.79 -17.04 -43.79
C GLY A 438 1.70 -16.78 -44.83
N ARG A 439 1.95 -15.82 -45.74
CA ARG A 439 1.74 -16.03 -47.18
C ARG A 439 2.62 -15.11 -48.01
N SER A 440 3.25 -15.72 -49.01
CA SER A 440 4.24 -15.17 -49.92
C SER A 440 3.63 -14.51 -51.17
N ASP A 441 4.51 -13.77 -51.85
CA ASP A 441 4.56 -13.46 -53.28
C ASP A 441 3.63 -12.40 -53.87
N GLY A 442 4.26 -11.45 -54.58
CA GLY A 442 3.60 -10.57 -55.53
C GLY A 442 4.41 -9.31 -55.89
N ASP A 443 5.30 -9.43 -56.86
CA ASP A 443 5.96 -8.35 -57.60
C ASP A 443 5.04 -7.15 -57.91
N ASN A 444 5.52 -5.91 -57.74
CA ASN A 444 5.50 -4.95 -58.84
C ASN A 444 6.42 -3.73 -58.68
N LYS A 445 6.95 -3.30 -59.83
CA LYS A 445 7.97 -2.27 -60.04
C LYS A 445 7.42 -0.83 -60.04
N SER A 446 8.37 0.11 -59.93
CA SER A 446 8.34 1.51 -60.39
C SER A 446 7.59 2.49 -59.48
N GLN A 447 7.96 3.76 -59.28
CA GLN A 447 8.81 4.67 -60.05
C GLN A 447 9.18 5.87 -59.15
N ALA A 448 10.34 6.50 -59.40
CA ALA A 448 10.84 7.67 -58.66
C ALA A 448 10.05 8.97 -58.94
N ARG A 449 10.04 9.92 -57.98
CA ARG A 449 10.18 11.38 -58.21
C ARG A 449 10.24 12.20 -56.90
N GLY A 450 11.42 12.80 -56.66
CA GLY A 450 11.69 14.22 -56.32
C GLY A 450 11.04 14.93 -55.10
N PRO A 451 11.78 15.83 -54.43
CA PRO A 451 11.31 16.56 -53.23
C PRO A 451 10.51 17.82 -53.61
N ILE A 452 9.58 18.25 -52.75
CA ILE A 452 8.95 19.57 -52.87
C ILE A 452 9.15 20.37 -51.58
N LEU A 453 9.83 21.51 -51.78
CA LEU A 453 10.15 22.57 -50.84
C LEU A 453 8.90 23.35 -50.39
N ALA A 454 9.05 24.00 -49.23
CA ALA A 454 8.10 24.91 -48.61
C ALA A 454 7.75 26.16 -49.46
N GLY A 455 6.52 26.66 -49.30
CA GLY A 455 6.08 27.99 -49.73
C GLY A 455 4.69 28.35 -49.16
N PRO A 456 4.42 29.62 -48.79
CA PRO A 456 3.36 30.00 -47.86
C PRO A 456 2.05 30.40 -48.57
N LEU A 457 0.88 30.15 -47.95
CA LEU A 457 -0.36 30.79 -48.37
C LEU A 457 -1.25 31.14 -47.19
N ALA A 458 -1.56 32.44 -47.11
CA ALA A 458 -2.56 33.04 -46.26
C ALA A 458 -3.97 32.87 -46.84
N GLY A 459 -4.95 32.72 -45.95
CA GLY A 459 -6.31 33.24 -46.06
C GLY A 459 -7.26 32.61 -47.10
N ARG A 460 -8.12 31.70 -46.64
CA ARG A 460 -9.53 31.65 -47.05
C ARG A 460 -10.40 30.94 -46.00
N SER A 461 -11.60 31.50 -45.86
CA SER A 461 -12.66 31.31 -44.87
C SER A 461 -13.39 29.96 -44.95
N ASP A 462 -13.85 29.55 -43.75
CA ASP A 462 -15.06 28.79 -43.41
C ASP A 462 -15.43 27.58 -44.29
N ASP A 463 -15.10 26.39 -43.78
CA ASP A 463 -15.91 25.19 -43.97
C ASP A 463 -15.88 24.32 -42.70
N GLU A 464 -17.07 23.96 -42.26
CA GLU A 464 -17.41 23.27 -41.02
C GLU A 464 -16.97 21.79 -41.07
N ASN A 465 -16.00 21.42 -40.22
CA ASN A 465 -15.89 20.17 -39.44
C ASN A 465 -14.45 19.98 -38.96
N GLY A 466 -14.16 20.46 -37.76
CA GLY A 466 -12.89 20.24 -37.04
C GLY A 466 -13.14 19.77 -35.61
N PRO A 467 -12.20 19.02 -35.00
CA PRO A 467 -12.36 18.46 -33.65
C PRO A 467 -12.55 19.59 -32.64
N GLN A 468 -13.48 19.38 -31.70
CA GLN A 468 -13.89 20.33 -30.67
C GLN A 468 -12.71 21.12 -30.10
N ALA A 469 -12.86 22.45 -30.19
CA ALA A 469 -11.95 23.45 -29.68
C ALA A 469 -11.48 23.15 -28.24
N GLY A 470 -10.19 23.38 -28.03
CA GLY A 470 -9.49 23.21 -26.77
C GLY A 470 -10.24 23.85 -25.61
N ARG A 471 -10.62 23.02 -24.65
CA ARG A 471 -11.04 23.48 -23.32
C ARG A 471 -9.81 24.08 -22.65
N LEU A 472 -9.94 25.33 -22.21
CA LEU A 472 -8.90 26.09 -21.52
C LEU A 472 -8.37 25.27 -20.33
N LYS A 473 -7.13 24.80 -20.44
CA LYS A 473 -6.40 24.26 -19.29
C LYS A 473 -6.23 25.41 -18.30
N SER A 474 -6.76 25.27 -17.09
CA SER A 474 -6.43 26.22 -16.03
C SER A 474 -4.94 26.12 -15.73
N GLU A 475 -4.18 27.17 -16.02
CA GLU A 475 -2.75 27.20 -15.74
C GLU A 475 -2.50 26.87 -14.26
N GLY A 476 -1.65 25.87 -14.00
CA GLY A 476 -1.30 25.43 -12.65
C GLY A 476 -2.16 24.29 -12.07
N ALA A 477 -3.21 23.82 -12.75
CA ALA A 477 -3.99 22.68 -12.26
C ALA A 477 -3.42 21.32 -12.69
N LEU A 478 -3.61 20.31 -11.83
CA LEU A 478 -3.25 18.92 -12.09
C LEU A 478 -4.14 18.34 -13.20
N THR A 479 -3.51 17.93 -14.30
CA THR A 479 -4.21 17.35 -15.46
C THR A 479 -3.71 15.93 -15.73
N PHE A 480 -4.63 15.00 -15.91
CA PHE A 480 -4.35 13.58 -16.18
C PHE A 480 -4.42 13.26 -17.68
N TYR A 481 -3.48 12.42 -18.13
CA TYR A 481 -3.46 11.84 -19.47
C TYR A 481 -3.22 10.34 -19.40
N PRO A 482 -4.13 9.52 -19.97
CA PRO A 482 -5.47 9.86 -20.46
C PRO A 482 -6.40 10.36 -19.35
N ALA A 483 -7.39 11.18 -19.73
CA ALA A 483 -8.31 11.86 -18.80
C ALA A 483 -9.07 10.90 -17.85
N ARG A 484 -9.29 9.65 -18.26
CA ARG A 484 -9.97 8.63 -17.44
C ARG A 484 -9.31 8.39 -16.08
N TYR A 485 -7.99 8.61 -15.96
CA TYR A 485 -7.27 8.39 -14.70
C TYR A 485 -7.62 9.43 -13.62
N ALA A 486 -8.20 10.57 -14.00
CA ALA A 486 -8.70 11.56 -13.05
C ALA A 486 -9.77 10.96 -12.11
N LYS A 487 -10.68 10.12 -12.65
CA LYS A 487 -11.71 9.44 -11.85
C LYS A 487 -11.11 8.42 -10.90
N THR A 488 -10.09 7.68 -11.32
CA THR A 488 -9.38 6.74 -10.44
C THR A 488 -8.70 7.48 -9.30
N PHE A 489 -8.00 8.58 -9.59
CA PHE A 489 -7.35 9.42 -8.59
C PHE A 489 -8.36 9.99 -7.59
N GLN A 490 -9.50 10.49 -8.09
CA GLN A 490 -10.57 11.03 -7.26
C GLN A 490 -11.17 9.96 -6.33
N ASN A 491 -11.62 8.84 -6.89
CA ASN A 491 -12.21 7.74 -6.12
C ASN A 491 -11.25 7.24 -5.03
N TRP A 492 -9.95 7.21 -5.30
CA TRP A 492 -8.95 6.80 -4.32
C TRP A 492 -8.85 7.80 -3.15
N HIS A 493 -8.81 9.11 -3.42
CA HIS A 493 -8.75 10.13 -2.38
C HIS A 493 -10.05 10.22 -1.55
N GLU A 494 -11.21 9.97 -2.16
CA GLU A 494 -12.51 9.97 -1.47
C GLU A 494 -12.65 8.82 -0.47
N ASN A 495 -11.92 7.71 -0.69
CA ASN A 495 -11.98 6.51 0.15
C ASN A 495 -10.67 6.25 0.92
N ILE A 496 -9.76 7.23 0.93
CA ILE A 496 -8.45 7.08 1.57
C ILE A 496 -8.60 6.92 3.08
N ARG A 497 -7.70 6.13 3.68
CA ARG A 497 -7.60 5.95 5.14
C ARG A 497 -6.29 6.56 5.64
N ASP A 498 -6.23 6.89 6.93
CA ASP A 498 -4.99 7.45 7.50
C ASP A 498 -3.82 6.49 7.26
N TRP A 499 -2.73 7.04 6.75
CA TRP A 499 -1.61 6.28 6.22
C TRP A 499 -0.63 5.92 7.32
N CYS A 500 -0.36 4.62 7.51
CA CYS A 500 0.71 4.16 8.39
C CYS A 500 2.08 4.50 7.78
N ILE A 501 2.83 5.42 8.42
CA ILE A 501 4.11 5.94 7.91
C ILE A 501 5.34 5.36 8.61
N SER A 502 5.18 4.62 9.71
CA SER A 502 6.28 3.91 10.37
C SER A 502 6.46 2.49 9.82
N ARG A 503 7.71 2.02 9.88
CA ARG A 503 8.13 0.67 9.48
C ARG A 503 9.22 0.17 10.41
N GLN A 504 9.25 -1.13 10.71
CA GLN A 504 10.24 -1.75 11.60
C GLN A 504 11.46 -2.26 10.80
N LEU A 505 12.06 -1.36 10.02
CA LEU A 505 13.15 -1.66 9.10
C LEU A 505 14.49 -1.11 9.58
N TRP A 506 15.57 -1.73 9.11
CA TRP A 506 16.93 -1.21 9.37
C TRP A 506 17.36 -0.20 8.30
N TRP A 507 16.81 -0.32 7.09
CA TRP A 507 17.08 0.54 5.94
C TRP A 507 15.90 1.49 5.64
N GLY A 508 16.17 2.80 5.66
CA GLY A 508 15.18 3.85 5.45
C GLY A 508 15.45 5.08 6.31
N HIS A 509 14.62 6.11 6.15
CA HIS A 509 14.69 7.30 7.00
C HIS A 509 14.24 6.97 8.42
N ARG A 510 15.03 7.38 9.42
CA ARG A 510 14.63 7.29 10.82
C ARG A 510 13.64 8.40 11.16
N ILE A 511 12.53 8.04 11.78
CA ILE A 511 11.53 9.01 12.24
C ILE A 511 12.16 9.92 13.31
N PRO A 512 12.13 11.25 13.15
CA PRO A 512 12.82 12.19 14.04
C PRO A 512 11.99 12.49 15.30
N VAL A 513 11.70 11.46 16.10
CA VAL A 513 10.94 11.59 17.36
C VAL A 513 11.78 11.08 18.52
N TRP A 514 11.92 11.89 19.56
CA TRP A 514 12.53 11.50 20.82
C TRP A 514 11.45 11.29 21.87
N SER A 515 11.54 10.18 22.61
CA SER A 515 10.67 9.86 23.73
C SER A 515 11.46 9.91 25.04
N GLY A 516 10.83 10.37 26.11
CA GLY A 516 11.38 10.36 27.46
C GLY A 516 10.39 9.70 28.42
N GLU A 517 10.91 8.93 29.37
CA GLU A 517 10.11 8.39 30.48
C GLU A 517 10.22 9.35 31.66
N THR A 518 9.08 9.75 32.24
CA THR A 518 9.05 10.55 33.47
C THR A 518 8.61 9.67 34.63
N LYS A 519 9.47 9.51 35.64
CA LYS A 519 9.12 8.87 36.90
C LYS A 519 8.57 9.93 37.85
N TYR A 520 7.30 9.79 38.23
CA TYR A 520 6.72 10.60 39.29
C TYR A 520 7.01 9.92 40.63
N ASP A 521 7.76 10.57 41.52
CA ASP A 521 7.90 10.13 42.90
C ASP A 521 6.69 10.63 43.70
N LEU A 522 5.76 9.72 43.98
CA LEU A 522 4.52 10.00 44.70
C LEU A 522 4.75 10.26 46.21
N ASN A 523 5.96 10.09 46.73
CA ASN A 523 6.24 10.18 48.17
C ASN A 523 6.48 11.58 48.72
N ASN A 524 6.53 12.63 47.88
CA ASN A 524 6.85 13.99 48.33
C ASN A 524 5.68 14.98 48.16
N SER A 525 4.46 14.53 48.50
CA SER A 525 3.25 15.37 48.50
C SER A 525 3.09 16.16 49.81
N GLN A 526 3.93 17.17 50.00
CA GLN A 526 3.62 18.30 50.90
C GLN A 526 3.62 19.61 50.11
N SER A 527 2.69 19.73 49.17
CA SER A 527 2.01 20.98 48.77
C SER A 527 1.22 20.71 47.48
N GLY A 528 -0.10 20.89 47.55
CA GLY A 528 -1.04 20.56 46.49
C GLY A 528 -1.02 21.53 45.30
N THR A 529 0.11 21.68 44.64
CA THR A 529 0.24 22.38 43.34
C THR A 529 1.21 21.63 42.44
N LEU A 530 0.71 21.17 41.29
CA LEU A 530 1.44 20.46 40.23
C LEU A 530 2.62 21.27 39.61
N GLU A 531 2.83 22.52 40.04
CA GLU A 531 3.76 23.46 39.43
C GLU A 531 5.22 23.33 39.91
N HIS A 532 5.51 22.55 40.96
CA HIS A 532 6.84 22.53 41.60
C HIS A 532 7.52 21.16 41.75
N MET A 533 7.20 20.17 40.91
CA MET A 533 7.79 18.83 41.00
C MET A 533 8.31 18.26 39.68
N ALA A 534 9.31 18.91 39.07
CA ALA A 534 10.06 18.30 37.99
C ALA A 534 11.57 18.62 38.11
N SER A 535 12.30 17.77 38.84
CA SER A 535 13.70 17.55 38.50
C SER A 535 13.72 16.69 37.23
N PHE A 536 14.08 17.30 36.11
CA PHE A 536 14.12 16.66 34.79
C PHE A 536 15.39 15.80 34.65
N GLU A 537 15.29 14.50 34.90
CA GLU A 537 16.19 13.52 34.28
C GLU A 537 15.42 12.80 33.17
N ALA A 538 15.46 13.36 31.96
CA ALA A 538 14.90 12.71 30.78
C ALA A 538 16.03 11.95 30.07
N GLU A 539 16.03 10.62 30.17
CA GLU A 539 16.73 9.79 29.19
C GLU A 539 15.94 9.81 27.88
N PHE A 540 16.41 10.56 26.89
CA PHE A 540 15.79 10.60 25.58
C PHE A 540 16.21 9.39 24.74
N LYS A 541 15.26 8.54 24.38
CA LYS A 541 15.45 7.48 23.38
C LYS A 541 14.84 7.96 22.06
N LEU A 542 15.67 7.96 21.00
CA LEU A 542 15.20 8.21 19.63
C LEU A 542 14.35 7.01 19.19
N ALA A 543 13.12 7.28 18.77
CA ALA A 543 12.11 6.31 18.38
C ALA A 543 12.52 5.45 17.18
#